data_AF-A0A447T4Q7-F1
#
_entry.id   AF-A0A447T4Q7-F1
#
_cell.length_a   1.000
_cell.length_b   1.000
_cell.length_c   1.000
_cell.angle_alpha   90.00
_cell.angle_beta   90.00
_cell.angle_gamma   90.00
#
_symmetry.space_group_name_H-M   'P 1'
#
loop_
_entity.id
_entity.type
_entity.pdbx_description
1 polymer ?
#
loop_
_entity_poly.entity_id
_entity_poly.type
_entity_poly.pdbx_seq_one_letter_code
_entity_poly.pdbx_strand_id
1 'polypeptide(L)'
;MRAFLACLPPPECLARLLAWQAGLRKQAGGRPLPAAQLHLTLAFLDDVTPLQLQLAADCAEKAAPGLPPAIVLDRCGSWRGVGWCGPAARRRRWAHGCRN
;
A
#
# COMPACT_ATOMS: atom_id res chain seq x y z
N MET A 1 -8.16 -19.35 0.54
CA MET A 1 -8.21 -18.28 -0.49
C MET A 1 -7.12 -17.28 -0.15
N ARG A 2 -6.47 -16.68 -1.15
CA ARG A 2 -5.40 -15.70 -0.87
C ARG A 2 -5.97 -14.31 -0.62
N ALA A 3 -5.61 -13.68 0.49
CA ALA A 3 -6.13 -12.39 0.89
C ALA A 3 -5.04 -11.42 1.37
N PHE A 4 -5.37 -10.13 1.35
CA PHE A 4 -4.55 -9.06 1.91
C PHE A 4 -5.46 -7.89 2.31
N LEU A 5 -4.96 -7.03 3.20
CA LEU A 5 -5.60 -5.75 3.56
C LEU A 5 -4.91 -4.62 2.78
N ALA A 6 -5.69 -3.66 2.29
CA ALA A 6 -5.15 -2.55 1.52
C ALA A 6 -5.91 -1.24 1.70
N CYS A 7 -5.20 -0.13 1.52
CA CYS A 7 -5.81 1.18 1.29
C CYS A 7 -6.04 1.39 -0.21
N LEU A 8 -7.27 1.72 -0.57
CA LEU A 8 -7.62 2.17 -1.91
C LEU A 8 -7.39 3.68 -2.03
N PRO A 9 -6.80 4.17 -3.14
CA PRO A 9 -6.65 5.60 -3.35
C PRO A 9 -8.03 6.25 -3.56
N PRO A 10 -8.31 7.41 -2.95
CA PRO A 10 -9.51 8.17 -3.27
C PRO A 10 -9.44 8.67 -4.74
N PRO A 11 -10.57 9.03 -5.37
CA PRO A 11 -10.63 9.32 -6.81
C PRO A 11 -9.60 10.36 -7.29
N GLU A 12 -9.38 11.42 -6.52
CA GLU A 12 -8.41 12.47 -6.83
C GLU A 12 -6.96 11.97 -6.80
N CYS A 13 -6.65 11.06 -5.88
CA CYS A 13 -5.34 10.41 -5.80
C CYS A 13 -5.17 9.38 -6.92
N LEU A 14 -6.21 8.62 -7.24
CA LEU A 14 -6.19 7.61 -8.31
C LEU A 14 -5.87 8.25 -9.66
N ALA A 15 -6.50 9.39 -10.00
CA ALA A 15 -6.21 10.11 -11.24
C ALA A 15 -4.72 10.53 -11.33
N ARG A 16 -4.15 11.03 -10.22
CA ARG A 16 -2.73 11.40 -10.14
C ARG A 16 -1.79 10.19 -10.27
N LEU A 17 -2.15 9.05 -9.65
CA LEU A 17 -1.40 7.81 -9.76
C LEU A 17 -1.40 7.25 -11.19
N LEU A 18 -2.54 7.32 -11.89
CA LEU A 18 -2.65 6.91 -13.29
C LEU A 18 -1.80 7.80 -14.21
N ALA A 19 -1.81 9.11 -14.00
CA ALA A 19 -0.96 10.04 -14.74
C ALA A 19 0.53 9.77 -14.49
N TRP A 20 0.91 9.55 -13.23
CA TRP A 20 2.28 9.17 -12.86
C TRP A 20 2.71 7.85 -13.53
N GLN A 21 1.87 6.82 -13.47
CA GLN A 21 2.12 5.53 -14.12
C GLN A 21 2.28 5.67 -15.64
N ALA A 22 1.47 6.51 -16.29
CA ALA A 22 1.60 6.80 -17.72
C ALA A 22 2.95 7.47 -18.04
N GLY A 23 3.41 8.40 -17.19
CA GLY A 23 4.74 9.00 -17.28
C GLY A 23 5.85 7.97 -17.12
N LEU A 24 5.77 7.11 -16.10
CA LEU A 24 6.73 6.04 -15.86
C LEU A 24 6.81 5.08 -17.05
N ARG A 25 5.66 4.68 -17.63
CA ARG A 25 5.62 3.82 -18.82
C ARG A 25 6.34 4.45 -20.01
N LYS A 26 6.17 5.76 -20.24
CA LYS A 26 6.86 6.45 -21.33
C LYS A 26 8.37 6.48 -21.13
N GLN A 27 8.84 6.56 -19.89
CA GLN A 27 10.26 6.66 -19.55
C GLN A 27 10.97 5.30 -19.47
N ALA A 28 10.32 4.30 -18.87
CA ALA A 28 10.94 3.02 -18.51
C ALA A 28 10.24 1.80 -19.13
N GLY A 29 9.15 1.98 -19.87
CA GLY A 29 8.35 0.88 -20.43
C GLY A 29 7.51 0.15 -19.37
N GLY A 30 7.31 -1.15 -19.55
CA GLY A 30 6.54 -2.00 -18.63
C GLY A 30 5.03 -1.99 -18.85
N ARG A 31 4.34 -2.82 -18.04
CA ARG A 31 2.88 -3.00 -18.10
C ARG A 31 2.20 -2.15 -17.03
N PRO A 32 1.37 -1.15 -17.41
CA PRO A 32 0.61 -0.37 -16.44
C PRO A 32 -0.40 -1.26 -15.70
N LEU A 33 -0.59 -1.00 -14.40
CA LEU A 33 -1.65 -1.61 -13.61
C LEU A 33 -3.01 -0.99 -13.99
N PRO A 34 -4.08 -1.81 -14.07
CA PRO A 34 -5.45 -1.30 -14.11
C PRO A 34 -5.77 -0.42 -12.91
N ALA A 35 -6.64 0.57 -13.09
CA ALA A 35 -7.03 1.50 -12.02
C ALA A 35 -7.55 0.78 -10.77
N ALA A 36 -8.37 -0.27 -10.95
CA ALA A 36 -8.92 -1.09 -9.87
C ALA A 36 -7.86 -1.91 -9.10
N GLN A 37 -6.63 -2.02 -9.62
CA GLN A 37 -5.53 -2.74 -8.97
C GLN A 37 -4.54 -1.80 -8.29
N LEU A 38 -4.69 -0.48 -8.40
CA LEU A 38 -3.83 0.46 -7.68
C LEU A 38 -4.26 0.53 -6.22
N HIS A 39 -3.39 0.06 -5.34
CA HIS A 39 -3.63 0.04 -3.89
C HIS A 39 -2.31 0.08 -3.13
N LEU A 40 -2.37 0.45 -1.86
CA LEU A 40 -1.28 0.28 -0.90
C LEU A 40 -1.60 -0.93 -0.03
N THR A 41 -0.85 -2.03 -0.20
CA THR A 41 -1.00 -3.21 0.66
C THR A 41 -0.50 -2.89 2.07
N LEU A 42 -1.33 -3.18 3.07
CA LEU A 42 -1.01 -3.01 4.49
C LEU A 42 -0.48 -4.30 5.11
N ALA A 43 -1.12 -5.43 4.80
CA ALA A 43 -0.73 -6.75 5.29
C ALA A 43 -1.17 -7.84 4.30
N PHE A 44 -0.26 -8.75 3.96
CA PHE A 44 -0.60 -10.00 3.29
C PHE A 44 -1.07 -11.01 4.34
N LEU A 45 -2.18 -11.68 4.08
CA LEU A 45 -2.74 -12.70 4.98
C LEU A 45 -2.49 -14.12 4.46
N ASP A 46 -1.87 -14.24 3.28
CA ASP A 46 -1.69 -15.49 2.56
C ASP A 46 -3.00 -16.27 2.45
N ASP A 47 -2.97 -17.59 2.70
CA ASP A 47 -4.15 -18.44 2.61
C ASP A 47 -4.99 -18.40 3.87
N VAL A 48 -6.23 -17.90 3.72
CA VAL A 48 -7.23 -17.80 4.78
C VAL A 48 -8.49 -18.59 4.43
N THR A 49 -9.17 -19.07 5.46
CA THR A 49 -10.54 -19.59 5.40
C THR A 49 -11.55 -18.42 5.36
N PRO A 50 -12.82 -18.65 4.95
CA PRO A 50 -13.84 -17.60 4.98
C PRO A 50 -14.04 -16.95 6.35
N LEU A 51 -13.99 -17.74 7.43
CA LEU A 51 -14.11 -17.21 8.80
C LEU A 51 -12.92 -16.33 9.17
N GLN A 52 -11.70 -16.74 8.82
CA GLN A 52 -10.49 -15.93 9.06
C GLN A 52 -10.52 -14.62 8.27
N LEU A 53 -11.04 -14.65 7.04
CA LEU A 53 -11.22 -13.44 6.24
C LEU A 53 -12.19 -12.46 6.90
N GLN A 54 -13.33 -12.95 7.40
CA GLN A 54 -14.30 -12.11 8.11
C GLN A 54 -13.68 -11.49 9.37
N LEU A 55 -12.98 -12.29 10.18
CA LEU A 55 -12.30 -11.79 11.38
C LEU A 55 -11.23 -10.74 11.04
N ALA A 56 -10.50 -10.92 9.95
CA ALA A 56 -9.52 -9.94 9.48
C ALA A 56 -10.19 -8.62 9.05
N ALA A 57 -11.35 -8.69 8.38
CA ALA A 57 -12.14 -7.53 8.01
C ALA A 57 -12.63 -6.78 9.26
N ASP A 58 -13.21 -7.47 10.23
CA ASP A 58 -13.69 -6.87 11.49
C ASP A 58 -12.56 -6.17 12.27
N CYS A 59 -11.37 -6.79 12.30
CA CYS A 59 -10.18 -6.19 12.91
C CYS A 59 -9.72 -4.93 12.16
N ALA A 60 -9.75 -4.96 10.83
CA ALA A 60 -9.38 -3.82 10.01
C ALA A 60 -10.34 -2.63 10.22
N GLU A 61 -11.65 -2.88 10.28
CA GLU A 61 -12.66 -1.86 10.57
C GLU A 61 -12.46 -1.22 11.95
N LYS A 62 -12.21 -2.03 12.98
CA LYS A 62 -11.91 -1.53 14.33
C LYS A 62 -10.62 -0.72 14.39
N ALA A 63 -9.63 -1.06 13.57
CA ALA A 63 -8.34 -0.36 13.52
C ALA A 63 -8.37 0.92 12.67
N ALA A 64 -9.32 1.04 11.73
CA ALA A 64 -9.39 2.13 10.76
C ALA A 64 -9.38 3.55 11.39
N PRO A 65 -10.08 3.83 12.51
CA PRO A 65 -10.03 5.14 13.15
C PRO A 65 -8.64 5.55 13.67
N GLY A 66 -7.73 4.59 13.88
CA GLY A 66 -6.35 4.83 14.32
C GLY A 66 -5.37 5.11 13.18
N LEU A 67 -5.79 5.02 11.92
CA LEU A 67 -4.95 5.31 10.76
C LEU A 67 -4.73 6.82 10.61
N PRO A 68 -3.57 7.23 10.05
CA PRO A 68 -3.35 8.64 9.75
C PRO A 68 -4.39 9.14 8.73
N PRO A 69 -4.81 10.41 8.80
CA PRO A 69 -5.84 10.96 7.92
C PRO A 69 -5.40 11.02 6.45
N ALA A 70 -4.08 11.00 6.20
CA ALA A 70 -3.51 10.95 4.87
C ALA A 70 -2.15 10.23 4.88
N ILE A 71 -1.83 9.58 3.76
CA ILE A 71 -0.50 9.03 3.47
C ILE A 71 0.03 9.80 2.26
N VAL A 72 1.19 10.45 2.43
CA VAL A 72 1.86 11.16 1.34
C VAL A 72 2.77 10.19 0.60
N LEU A 73 2.61 10.08 -0.72
CA LEU A 73 3.48 9.27 -1.59
C LEU A 73 4.53 10.19 -2.24
N ASP A 74 5.66 10.40 -1.55
CA ASP A 74 6.74 11.33 -1.93
C ASP A 74 8.04 10.63 -2.34
N ARG A 75 8.03 9.30 -2.42
CA ARG A 75 9.12 8.49 -2.95
C ARG A 75 8.64 7.60 -4.07
N CYS A 76 9.52 7.33 -5.01
CA CYS A 76 9.36 6.33 -6.04
C CYS A 76 10.67 5.58 -6.27
N GLY A 77 10.56 4.44 -6.92
CA GLY A 77 11.72 3.65 -7.30
C GLY A 77 11.31 2.44 -8.10
N SER A 78 12.26 1.53 -8.27
CA SER A 78 12.02 0.26 -8.94
C SER A 78 12.81 -0.86 -8.29
N TRP A 79 12.23 -2.06 -8.27
CA TRP A 79 12.94 -3.31 -7.97
C TRP A 79 12.47 -4.40 -8.94
N ARG A 80 13.37 -5.29 -9.38
CA ARG A 80 13.03 -6.49 -10.16
C ARG A 80 11.96 -6.28 -11.26
N GLY A 81 12.04 -5.16 -11.99
CA GLY A 81 11.09 -4.83 -13.08
C GLY A 81 9.74 -4.22 -12.64
N VAL A 82 9.54 -3.95 -11.35
CA VAL A 82 8.36 -3.28 -10.79
C VAL A 82 8.72 -1.84 -10.45
N GLY A 83 7.96 -0.88 -10.98
CA GLY A 83 8.00 0.51 -10.53
C GLY A 83 6.98 0.76 -9.42
N TRP A 84 7.34 1.55 -8.42
CA TRP A 84 6.50 1.82 -7.26
C TRP A 84 6.59 3.29 -6.84
N CYS A 85 5.54 3.75 -6.15
CA CYS A 85 5.57 4.97 -5.35
C CYS A 85 5.08 4.65 -3.93
N GLY A 86 5.58 5.40 -2.95
CA GLY A 86 5.39 5.09 -1.53
C GLY A 86 5.73 6.27 -0.64
N PRO A 87 5.31 6.24 0.63
CA PRO A 87 5.74 7.25 1.59
C PRO A 87 7.23 7.11 1.87
N ALA A 88 7.89 8.24 2.14
CA ALA A 88 9.23 8.22 2.71
C ALA A 88 9.20 7.40 4.00
N ALA A 89 10.16 6.49 4.13
CA ALA A 89 10.35 5.77 5.38
C ALA A 89 10.66 6.80 6.47
N ARG A 90 9.68 7.10 7.32
CA ARG A 90 9.98 7.73 8.61
C ARG A 90 10.80 6.68 9.36
N ARG A 91 12.11 6.93 9.52
CA ARG A 91 12.95 6.12 10.41
C ARG A 91 12.25 6.09 11.76
N ARG A 92 11.56 5.00 12.08
CA ARG A 92 11.23 4.70 13.47
C ARG A 92 12.57 4.41 14.11
N ARG A 93 13.09 5.40 14.85
CA ARG A 93 14.15 5.15 15.83
C ARG A 93 13.47 4.25 16.87
N TRP A 94 13.64 2.94 16.73
CA TRP A 94 13.35 2.04 17.83
C TRP A 94 14.38 2.39 18.90
N ALA A 95 13.98 3.20 19.88
CA ALA A 95 14.75 3.36 21.10
C ALA A 95 14.62 2.03 21.86
N HIS A 96 15.45 1.06 21.51
CA HIS A 96 15.76 -0.04 22.42
C HIS A 96 16.55 0.56 23.59
N GLY A 97 15.81 1.07 24.57
CA GLY A 97 16.29 1.34 25.92
C GLY A 97 15.79 0.25 26.87
N CYS A 98 16.00 -1.02 26.52
CA CYS A 98 16.02 -2.07 27.53
C CYS A 98 17.40 -2.02 28.17
N ARG A 99 17.39 -1.50 29.41
CA ARG A 99 18.45 -1.57 30.41
C ARG A 99 19.14 -2.93 30.40
N ASN A 100 20.46 -2.91 30.49
CA ASN A 100 21.22 -3.86 31.30
C ASN A 100 22.03 -3.03 32.30
#